data_AF-A0A954WYM4-F1
#
_entry.id   AF-A0A954WYM4-F1
#
_cell.length_a   1.000
_cell.length_b   1.000
_cell.length_c   1.000
_cell.angle_alpha   90.00
_cell.angle_beta   90.00
_cell.angle_gamma   90.00
#
_symmetry.space_group_name_H-M   'P 1'
#
loop_
_entity.id
_entity.type
_entity.pdbx_description
1 polymer ?
#
loop_
_entity_poly.entity_id
_entity_poly.type
_entity_poly.pdbx_seq_one_letter_code
_entity_poly.pdbx_strand_id
1 'polypeptide(L)'
;MNTQGLIYSYAAGTTSKDPYGFRVIEGSGPSRVSQILNAFPDQRRFFNSSAMIISGYTASLGLTGDAPFVDTYLHFPTFLRAMKLAACERRQVIYASQPLSGAEMFFRLCDSNVELPRSLLWAVGGYYLPLSLEKAVRDRLEQCRCKLSCLHSYGIAEIGHSCFVATKRFACGRPRYRKVADEVQAEVSTKDNRLTLTNCHNGRTVATSDQARLVGDEWQITSGSDRLAAKVLNELESWSNADWQQRTGYLQMDGTNLTIQLRENASKTAMKNELAYYDYLARFGGSFFCKPTWSDAAAS
;
A
#
# COMPACT_ATOMS: atom_id res chain seq x y z
N MET A 1 16.85 26.98 -5.56
CA MET A 1 16.31 25.89 -6.43
C MET A 1 15.21 26.50 -7.29
N ASN A 2 15.23 26.25 -8.60
CA ASN A 2 14.13 26.66 -9.47
C ASN A 2 12.95 25.72 -9.22
N THR A 3 11.80 26.26 -8.80
CA THR A 3 10.62 25.49 -8.37
C THR A 3 9.51 25.44 -9.42
N GLN A 4 9.70 26.08 -10.58
CA GLN A 4 8.70 26.10 -11.64
C GLN A 4 8.44 24.69 -12.20
N GLY A 5 7.18 24.28 -12.19
CA GLY A 5 6.72 23.01 -12.77
C GLY A 5 6.90 21.76 -11.90
N LEU A 6 7.39 21.90 -10.66
CA LEU A 6 7.54 20.76 -9.74
C LEU A 6 6.20 20.41 -9.06
N ILE A 7 5.89 19.12 -9.00
CA ILE A 7 4.76 18.61 -8.21
C ILE A 7 5.32 18.09 -6.88
N TYR A 8 4.95 18.76 -5.79
CA TYR A 8 5.22 18.30 -4.43
C TYR A 8 4.11 17.38 -3.96
N SER A 9 4.45 16.19 -3.48
CA SER A 9 3.49 15.25 -2.91
C SER A 9 3.88 14.92 -1.48
N TYR A 10 3.00 15.28 -0.55
CA TYR A 10 3.05 14.76 0.81
C TYR A 10 2.46 13.34 0.82
N ALA A 11 3.04 12.44 1.61
CA ALA A 11 2.41 11.15 1.86
C ALA A 11 1.37 11.32 2.97
N ALA A 12 0.06 11.17 2.72
CA ALA A 12 -0.95 11.48 3.74
C ALA A 12 -1.04 10.49 4.93
N GLY A 13 0.03 9.78 5.24
CA GLY A 13 0.18 9.18 6.57
C GLY A 13 1.63 9.21 7.05
N THR A 14 2.37 10.23 6.67
CA THR A 14 3.46 10.67 7.54
C THR A 14 2.84 11.35 8.75
N THR A 15 3.31 11.01 9.96
CA THR A 15 3.01 11.78 11.17
C THR A 15 3.93 13.00 11.29
N SER A 16 4.91 13.12 10.39
CA SER A 16 5.78 14.29 10.30
C SER A 16 4.96 15.53 9.97
N LYS A 17 5.09 16.54 10.83
CA LYS A 17 4.58 17.89 10.60
C LYS A 17 5.62 18.78 9.89
N ASP A 18 6.76 18.21 9.49
CA ASP A 18 7.81 18.93 8.78
C ASP A 18 7.31 19.36 7.39
N PRO A 19 7.26 20.67 7.09
CA PRO A 19 6.83 21.15 5.78
C PRO A 19 7.72 20.68 4.62
N TYR A 20 8.95 20.21 4.89
CA TYR A 20 9.91 19.69 3.91
C TYR A 20 9.90 18.15 3.78
N GLY A 21 8.96 17.47 4.45
CA GLY A 21 8.73 16.02 4.37
C GLY A 21 7.93 15.58 3.14
N PHE A 22 8.21 16.15 1.97
CA PHE A 22 7.54 15.83 0.70
C PHE A 22 8.46 15.09 -0.27
N ARG A 23 7.86 14.40 -1.23
CA ARG A 23 8.55 13.96 -2.46
C ARG A 23 8.32 14.97 -3.57
N VAL A 24 9.32 15.12 -4.43
CA VAL A 24 9.19 15.84 -5.71
C VAL A 24 8.89 14.81 -6.79
N ILE A 25 7.86 15.06 -7.59
CA ILE A 25 7.55 14.25 -8.77
C ILE A 25 8.10 15.04 -9.97
N GLU A 26 9.27 14.62 -10.43
CA GLU A 26 9.94 15.23 -11.57
C GLU A 26 9.29 14.77 -12.88
N GLY A 27 9.01 15.71 -13.78
CA GLY A 27 8.39 15.44 -15.08
C GLY A 27 9.36 14.97 -16.17
N SER A 28 10.68 15.05 -15.94
CA SER A 28 11.71 14.94 -17.00
C SER A 28 12.72 13.80 -16.85
N GLY A 29 12.51 12.86 -15.92
CA GLY A 29 13.32 11.64 -15.77
C GLY A 29 12.69 10.41 -16.44
N PRO A 30 13.41 9.27 -16.56
CA PRO A 30 12.78 8.00 -16.93
C PRO A 30 11.64 7.72 -15.95
N SER A 31 10.43 7.50 -16.48
CA SER A 31 9.26 7.31 -15.62
C SER A 31 9.49 6.10 -14.70
N ARG A 32 9.00 6.20 -13.46
CA ARG A 32 9.02 5.06 -12.51
C ARG A 32 8.43 3.80 -13.13
N VAL A 33 7.44 3.97 -14.01
CA VAL A 33 6.85 2.88 -14.80
C VAL A 33 7.89 2.18 -15.65
N SER A 34 8.71 2.91 -16.43
CA SER A 34 9.78 2.33 -17.25
C SER A 34 10.79 1.53 -16.42
N GLN A 35 11.20 2.05 -15.27
CA GLN A 35 12.07 1.35 -14.33
C GLN A 35 11.44 0.04 -13.81
N ILE A 36 10.16 0.08 -13.42
CA ILE A 36 9.41 -1.12 -13.01
C ILE A 36 9.32 -2.13 -14.16
N LEU A 37 9.06 -1.69 -15.39
CA LEU A 37 8.95 -2.56 -16.56
C LEU A 37 10.28 -3.18 -16.98
N ASN A 38 11.41 -2.51 -16.72
CA ASN A 38 12.74 -3.08 -16.92
C ASN A 38 13.01 -4.22 -15.92
N ALA A 39 12.64 -4.02 -14.65
CA ALA A 39 12.78 -5.06 -13.64
C ALA A 39 11.75 -6.19 -13.81
N PHE A 40 10.52 -5.88 -14.24
CA PHE A 40 9.41 -6.82 -14.36
C PHE A 40 8.72 -6.71 -15.73
N PRO A 41 9.33 -7.24 -16.80
CA PRO A 41 8.80 -7.13 -18.16
C PRO A 41 7.36 -7.62 -18.33
N ASP A 42 6.96 -8.66 -17.60
CA ASP A 42 5.60 -9.22 -17.63
C ASP A 42 4.52 -8.20 -17.21
N GLN A 43 4.89 -7.14 -16.49
CA GLN A 43 3.95 -6.09 -16.10
C GLN A 43 3.54 -5.18 -17.26
N ARG A 44 4.20 -5.26 -18.44
CA ARG A 44 3.78 -4.55 -19.66
C ARG A 44 2.32 -4.86 -20.05
N ARG A 45 1.83 -6.05 -19.67
CA ARG A 45 0.43 -6.41 -19.84
C ARG A 45 -0.54 -5.46 -19.13
N PHE A 46 -0.12 -4.80 -18.05
CA PHE A 46 -0.94 -3.83 -17.32
C PHE A 46 -0.58 -2.38 -17.67
N PHE A 47 0.70 -2.08 -17.88
CA PHE A 47 1.16 -0.72 -18.18
C PHE A 47 1.14 -0.46 -19.69
N ASN A 48 -0.05 -0.23 -20.24
CA ASN A 48 -0.27 0.12 -21.66
C ASN A 48 -1.51 1.03 -21.81
N SER A 49 -1.72 1.58 -23.00
CA SER A 49 -2.81 2.53 -23.30
C SER A 49 -4.22 1.93 -23.22
N SER A 50 -4.36 0.60 -23.22
CA SER A 50 -5.66 -0.07 -23.05
C SER A 50 -6.04 -0.24 -21.57
N ALA A 51 -5.13 0.00 -20.64
CA ALA A 51 -5.42 -0.03 -19.22
C ALA A 51 -6.11 1.25 -18.74
N MET A 52 -6.59 1.24 -17.50
CA MET A 52 -7.02 2.42 -16.74
C MET A 52 -6.29 2.44 -15.41
N ILE A 53 -5.69 3.56 -15.06
CA ILE A 53 -5.04 3.77 -13.76
C ILE A 53 -6.08 4.42 -12.84
N ILE A 54 -6.42 3.75 -11.76
CA ILE A 54 -7.34 4.25 -10.74
C ILE A 54 -6.52 4.53 -9.47
N SER A 55 -6.46 5.80 -9.05
CA SER A 55 -5.78 6.21 -7.83
C SER A 55 -6.77 6.25 -6.66
N GLY A 56 -6.56 5.36 -5.70
CA GLY A 56 -7.07 5.43 -4.33
C GLY A 56 -5.93 5.67 -3.35
N TYR A 57 -4.89 6.39 -3.77
CA TYR A 57 -3.73 6.68 -2.93
C TYR A 57 -3.76 8.14 -2.51
N THR A 58 -3.47 8.41 -1.23
CA THR A 58 -3.50 9.77 -0.67
C THR A 58 -2.30 10.64 -1.02
N ALA A 59 -1.62 10.32 -2.11
CA ALA A 59 -0.40 10.99 -2.55
C ALA A 59 -0.19 10.72 -4.04
N SER A 60 0.29 11.71 -4.79
CA SER A 60 0.47 11.58 -6.24
C SER A 60 1.56 10.55 -6.55
N LEU A 61 1.21 9.52 -7.30
CA LEU A 61 2.07 8.35 -7.47
C LEU A 61 3.13 8.50 -8.56
N GLY A 62 3.11 9.61 -9.31
CA GLY A 62 3.99 9.79 -10.47
C GLY A 62 3.78 8.70 -11.55
N LEU A 63 2.64 7.99 -11.50
CA LEU A 63 2.23 7.04 -12.52
C LEU A 63 1.67 7.85 -13.70
N THR A 64 2.57 8.39 -14.51
CA THR A 64 2.24 9.07 -15.76
C THR A 64 2.48 8.11 -16.92
N GLY A 65 1.58 8.14 -17.90
CA GLY A 65 1.63 7.30 -19.10
C GLY A 65 0.43 7.54 -20.00
N ASP A 66 0.29 6.73 -21.05
CA ASP A 66 -0.78 6.89 -22.06
C ASP A 66 -2.14 6.31 -21.64
N ALA A 67 -2.22 5.71 -20.44
CA ALA A 67 -3.46 5.15 -19.91
C ALA A 67 -4.31 6.25 -19.25
N PRO A 68 -5.65 6.23 -19.43
CA PRO A 68 -6.55 7.09 -18.67
C PRO A 68 -6.31 6.99 -17.16
N PHE A 69 -6.22 8.14 -16.51
CA PHE A 69 -6.03 8.26 -15.06
C PHE A 69 -7.31 8.75 -14.39
N VAL A 70 -7.74 8.05 -13.35
CA VAL A 70 -8.91 8.40 -12.54
C VAL A 70 -8.47 8.60 -11.09
N ASP A 71 -8.56 9.83 -10.59
CA ASP A 71 -8.47 10.08 -9.16
C ASP A 71 -9.83 9.81 -8.51
N THR A 72 -9.84 8.96 -7.48
CA THR A 72 -11.07 8.63 -6.76
C THR A 72 -11.31 9.51 -5.56
N TYR A 73 -10.31 10.29 -5.12
CA TYR A 73 -10.35 11.06 -3.87
C TYR A 73 -10.69 10.17 -2.65
N LEU A 74 -10.34 8.88 -2.70
CA LEU A 74 -10.76 7.87 -1.73
C LEU A 74 -12.28 7.79 -1.52
N HIS A 75 -13.06 8.18 -2.53
CA HIS A 75 -14.51 8.18 -2.48
C HIS A 75 -15.07 6.96 -3.20
N PHE A 76 -15.75 6.07 -2.47
CA PHE A 76 -16.22 4.79 -2.99
C PHE A 76 -17.14 4.92 -4.23
N PRO A 77 -18.15 5.80 -4.28
CA PRO A 77 -18.95 5.98 -5.49
C PRO A 77 -18.12 6.34 -6.74
N THR A 78 -17.05 7.11 -6.58
CA THR A 78 -16.14 7.45 -7.70
C THR A 78 -15.33 6.24 -8.13
N PHE A 79 -14.78 5.49 -7.17
CA PHE A 79 -14.09 4.22 -7.43
C PHE A 79 -15.00 3.21 -8.15
N LEU A 80 -16.24 3.02 -7.67
CA LEU A 80 -17.23 2.14 -8.26
C LEU A 80 -17.54 2.54 -9.71
N ARG A 81 -17.74 3.84 -9.98
CA ARG A 81 -17.96 4.34 -11.35
C ARG A 81 -16.77 4.07 -12.27
N ALA A 82 -15.53 4.27 -11.79
CA ALA A 82 -14.33 4.01 -12.56
C ALA A 82 -14.17 2.51 -12.87
N MET A 83 -14.43 1.64 -11.90
CA MET A 83 -14.43 0.19 -12.09
C MET A 83 -15.47 -0.27 -13.10
N LYS A 84 -16.70 0.28 -13.04
CA LYS A 84 -17.75 0.00 -14.02
C LYS A 84 -17.36 0.47 -15.42
N LEU A 85 -16.80 1.67 -15.54
CA LEU A 85 -16.32 2.18 -16.82
C LEU A 85 -15.25 1.26 -17.42
N ALA A 86 -14.28 0.85 -16.62
CA ALA A 86 -13.25 -0.09 -17.04
C ALA A 86 -13.83 -1.44 -17.47
N ALA A 87 -14.83 -1.97 -16.77
CA ALA A 87 -15.53 -3.20 -17.16
C ALA A 87 -16.25 -3.05 -18.50
N CYS A 88 -17.05 -1.98 -18.66
CA CYS A 88 -17.79 -1.68 -19.90
C CYS A 88 -16.85 -1.56 -21.11
N GLU A 89 -15.72 -0.87 -20.94
CA GLU A 89 -14.71 -0.69 -21.99
C GLU A 89 -13.72 -1.86 -22.10
N ARG A 90 -13.92 -2.93 -21.30
CA ARG A 90 -13.06 -4.12 -21.25
C ARG A 90 -11.58 -3.80 -21.00
N ARG A 91 -11.32 -2.75 -20.23
CA ARG A 91 -9.98 -2.33 -19.84
C ARG A 91 -9.44 -3.17 -18.70
N GLN A 92 -8.13 -3.35 -18.69
CA GLN A 92 -7.42 -3.77 -17.49
C GLN A 92 -7.29 -2.59 -16.53
N VAL A 93 -7.28 -2.86 -15.24
CA VAL A 93 -7.18 -1.81 -14.23
C VAL A 93 -5.89 -1.95 -13.45
N ILE A 94 -5.17 -0.85 -13.32
CA ILE A 94 -4.14 -0.66 -12.30
C ILE A 94 -4.79 0.16 -11.19
N TYR A 95 -5.11 -0.48 -10.07
CA TYR A 95 -5.60 0.22 -8.90
C TYR A 95 -4.45 0.46 -7.94
N ALA A 96 -4.18 1.72 -7.63
CA ALA A 96 -3.10 2.07 -6.73
C ALA A 96 -3.62 2.66 -5.42
N SER A 97 -3.28 2.05 -4.29
CA SER A 97 -3.83 2.44 -2.98
C SER A 97 -2.93 2.02 -1.81
N GLN A 98 -3.28 2.48 -0.62
CA GLN A 98 -2.76 1.87 0.60
C GLN A 98 -3.46 0.52 0.87
N PRO A 99 -2.84 -0.40 1.64
CA PRO A 99 -3.39 -1.74 1.89
C PRO A 99 -4.83 -1.75 2.42
N LEU A 100 -5.11 -1.12 3.56
CA LEU A 100 -6.42 -1.23 4.22
C LEU A 100 -7.52 -0.46 3.47
N SER A 101 -7.21 0.74 2.96
CA SER A 101 -8.16 1.52 2.18
C SER A 101 -8.49 0.85 0.85
N GLY A 102 -7.51 0.25 0.19
CA GLY A 102 -7.74 -0.52 -1.03
C GLY A 102 -8.58 -1.76 -0.82
N ALA A 103 -8.30 -2.49 0.25
CA ALA A 103 -9.09 -3.65 0.64
C ALA A 103 -10.56 -3.28 0.92
N GLU A 104 -10.80 -2.19 1.67
CA GLU A 104 -12.16 -1.69 1.92
C GLU A 104 -12.91 -1.39 0.62
N MET A 105 -12.25 -0.71 -0.33
CA MET A 105 -12.84 -0.43 -1.64
C MET A 105 -13.19 -1.71 -2.41
N PHE A 106 -12.32 -2.73 -2.36
CA PHE A 106 -12.59 -4.01 -2.99
C PHE A 106 -13.73 -4.79 -2.33
N PHE A 107 -13.81 -4.84 -1.00
CA PHE A 107 -14.90 -5.52 -0.31
C PHE A 107 -16.24 -4.89 -0.67
N ARG A 108 -16.36 -3.56 -0.54
CA ARG A 108 -17.57 -2.81 -0.93
C ARG A 108 -17.94 -2.98 -2.40
N LEU A 109 -16.94 -3.04 -3.28
CA LEU A 109 -17.14 -3.26 -4.71
C LEU A 109 -17.76 -4.63 -4.98
N CYS A 110 -17.25 -5.68 -4.33
CA CYS A 110 -17.78 -7.03 -4.46
C CYS A 110 -19.22 -7.13 -3.92
N ASP A 111 -19.54 -6.37 -2.86
CA ASP A 111 -20.88 -6.33 -2.28
C ASP A 111 -21.88 -5.53 -3.12
N SER A 112 -21.40 -4.67 -4.04
CA SER A 112 -22.24 -3.83 -4.90
C SER A 112 -22.88 -4.59 -6.07
N ASN A 113 -22.53 -5.88 -6.28
CA ASN A 113 -23.07 -6.75 -7.32
C ASN A 113 -23.06 -6.11 -8.74
N VAL A 114 -21.93 -5.51 -9.11
CA VAL A 114 -21.71 -4.92 -10.45
C VAL A 114 -20.76 -5.78 -11.27
N GLU A 115 -20.80 -5.65 -12.59
CA GLU A 115 -19.79 -6.26 -13.46
C GLU A 115 -18.40 -5.64 -13.17
N LEU A 116 -17.41 -6.50 -12.98
CA LEU A 116 -16.03 -6.12 -12.70
C LEU A 116 -15.14 -6.33 -13.92
N PRO A 117 -14.03 -5.56 -14.05
CA PRO A 117 -12.97 -5.90 -14.98
C PRO A 117 -12.48 -7.33 -14.77
N ARG A 118 -12.08 -8.04 -15.82
CA ARG A 118 -11.63 -9.45 -15.70
C ARG A 118 -10.32 -9.61 -14.92
N SER A 119 -9.47 -8.58 -14.93
CA SER A 119 -8.18 -8.62 -14.26
C SER A 119 -7.74 -7.24 -13.76
N LEU A 120 -7.11 -7.26 -12.59
CA LEU A 120 -6.61 -6.09 -11.86
C LEU A 120 -5.14 -6.27 -11.53
N LEU A 121 -4.39 -5.17 -11.55
CA LEU A 121 -3.14 -5.02 -10.82
C LEU A 121 -3.36 -4.08 -9.64
N TRP A 122 -3.20 -4.59 -8.42
CA TRP A 122 -3.23 -3.77 -7.22
C TRP A 122 -1.80 -3.31 -6.87
N ALA A 123 -1.50 -2.06 -7.20
CA ALA A 123 -0.25 -1.40 -6.87
C ALA A 123 -0.34 -0.82 -5.45
N VAL A 124 0.24 -1.53 -4.48
CA VAL A 124 0.01 -1.32 -3.06
C VAL A 124 1.28 -0.87 -2.35
N GLY A 125 1.18 0.15 -1.50
CA GLY A 125 2.33 0.65 -0.75
C GLY A 125 1.95 1.56 0.41
N GLY A 126 2.96 2.11 1.09
CA GLY A 126 2.81 3.05 2.20
C GLY A 126 2.96 2.45 3.59
N TYR A 127 2.60 1.17 3.75
CA TYR A 127 2.89 0.31 4.90
C TYR A 127 2.75 -1.16 4.48
N TYR A 128 3.07 -2.08 5.39
CA TYR A 128 3.04 -3.52 5.10
C TYR A 128 1.63 -4.00 4.72
N LEU A 129 1.52 -4.79 3.65
CA LEU A 129 0.30 -5.53 3.29
C LEU A 129 0.39 -6.95 3.89
N PRO A 130 -0.45 -7.29 4.89
CA PRO A 130 -0.54 -8.66 5.40
C PRO A 130 -0.83 -9.66 4.29
N LEU A 131 -0.19 -10.83 4.36
CA LEU A 131 -0.43 -11.91 3.40
C LEU A 131 -1.86 -12.43 3.55
N SER A 132 -2.37 -12.57 4.78
CA SER A 132 -3.76 -12.93 5.05
C SER A 132 -4.75 -11.98 4.35
N LEU A 133 -4.50 -10.66 4.42
CA LEU A 133 -5.34 -9.66 3.76
C LEU A 133 -5.29 -9.79 2.23
N GLU A 134 -4.09 -9.93 1.67
CA GLU A 134 -3.92 -10.12 0.23
C GLU A 134 -4.69 -11.34 -0.29
N LYS A 135 -4.64 -12.46 0.44
CA LYS A 135 -5.39 -13.66 0.12
C LYS A 135 -6.90 -13.42 0.21
N ALA A 136 -7.38 -12.81 1.30
CA ALA A 136 -8.79 -12.54 1.49
C ALA A 136 -9.37 -11.66 0.37
N VAL A 137 -8.65 -10.59 -0.03
CA VAL A 137 -9.07 -9.72 -1.13
C VAL A 137 -9.03 -10.46 -2.46
N ARG A 138 -7.97 -11.24 -2.74
CA ARG A 138 -7.86 -12.04 -3.97
C ARG A 138 -9.01 -13.03 -4.08
N ASP A 139 -9.28 -13.80 -3.03
CA ASP A 139 -10.33 -14.81 -3.01
C ASP A 139 -11.71 -14.17 -3.21
N ARG A 140 -11.95 -13.00 -2.58
CA ARG A 140 -13.20 -12.26 -2.74
C ARG A 140 -13.40 -11.76 -4.17
N LEU A 141 -12.36 -11.21 -4.80
CA LEU A 141 -12.43 -10.77 -6.20
C LEU A 141 -12.59 -11.96 -7.17
N GLU A 142 -11.94 -13.10 -6.90
CA GLU A 142 -12.06 -14.30 -7.73
C GLU A 142 -13.50 -14.86 -7.69
N GLN A 143 -14.19 -14.80 -6.54
CA GLN A 143 -15.64 -15.11 -6.45
C GLN A 143 -16.48 -14.21 -7.37
N CYS A 144 -16.05 -12.98 -7.60
CA CYS A 144 -16.64 -12.04 -8.54
C CYS A 144 -16.05 -12.16 -9.96
N ARG A 145 -15.33 -13.25 -10.27
CA ARG A 145 -14.68 -13.54 -11.57
C ARG A 145 -13.64 -12.50 -11.99
N CYS A 146 -13.00 -11.87 -11.02
CA CYS A 146 -12.00 -10.84 -11.22
C CYS A 146 -10.63 -11.31 -10.69
N LYS A 147 -9.66 -11.47 -11.59
CA LYS A 147 -8.31 -11.92 -11.20
C LYS A 147 -7.48 -10.77 -10.63
N LEU A 148 -6.88 -10.98 -9.46
CA LEU A 148 -6.01 -10.00 -8.81
C LEU A 148 -4.53 -10.38 -8.90
N SER A 149 -3.72 -9.49 -9.47
CA SER A 149 -2.26 -9.46 -9.30
C SER A 149 -1.87 -8.33 -8.33
N CYS A 150 -0.82 -8.53 -7.54
CA CYS A 150 -0.31 -7.50 -6.62
C CYS A 150 1.07 -7.00 -7.06
N LEU A 151 1.27 -5.69 -6.95
CA LEU A 151 2.55 -5.02 -7.10
C LEU A 151 2.85 -4.29 -5.79
N HIS A 152 3.68 -4.89 -4.94
CA HIS A 152 4.09 -4.28 -3.68
C HIS A 152 5.14 -3.22 -3.96
N SER A 153 4.95 -2.04 -3.40
CA SER A 153 5.88 -0.92 -3.52
C SER A 153 6.39 -0.52 -2.15
N TYR A 154 7.72 -0.47 -2.02
CA TYR A 154 8.40 0.06 -0.85
C TYR A 154 9.16 1.33 -1.23
N GLY A 155 9.03 2.36 -0.42
CA GLY A 155 9.69 3.65 -0.61
C GLY A 155 9.45 4.56 0.59
N ILE A 156 10.26 5.59 0.70
CA ILE A 156 10.25 6.57 1.80
C ILE A 156 10.13 7.95 1.16
N ALA A 157 9.22 8.79 1.66
CA ALA A 157 8.87 10.05 1.00
C ALA A 157 10.09 10.97 0.80
N GLU A 158 10.99 10.95 1.76
CA GLU A 158 12.24 11.68 1.82
C GLU A 158 13.28 11.25 0.78
N ILE A 159 13.15 10.03 0.24
CA ILE A 159 14.10 9.45 -0.72
C ILE A 159 13.47 9.32 -2.11
N GLY A 160 12.30 8.69 -2.18
CA GLY A 160 11.62 8.35 -3.43
C GLY A 160 10.47 7.36 -3.22
N HIS A 161 9.50 7.39 -4.12
CA HIS A 161 8.40 6.42 -4.14
C HIS A 161 8.83 5.15 -4.88
N SER A 162 8.26 4.00 -4.54
CA SER A 162 8.51 2.71 -5.23
C SER A 162 9.99 2.42 -5.49
N CYS A 163 10.88 2.72 -4.52
CA CYS A 163 12.32 2.45 -4.59
C CYS A 163 12.58 0.96 -4.85
N PHE A 164 11.76 0.12 -4.23
CA PHE A 164 11.75 -1.32 -4.43
C PHE A 164 10.35 -1.79 -4.76
N VAL A 165 10.27 -2.82 -5.58
CA VAL A 165 8.99 -3.40 -6.02
C VAL A 165 9.04 -4.91 -5.97
N ALA A 166 7.92 -5.55 -5.62
CA ALA A 166 7.76 -7.00 -5.64
C ALA A 166 6.44 -7.40 -6.29
N THR A 167 6.45 -8.50 -7.05
CA THR A 167 5.23 -9.15 -7.60
C THR A 167 5.00 -10.53 -7.00
N LYS A 168 5.93 -10.99 -6.17
CA LYS A 168 5.95 -12.30 -5.51
C LYS A 168 6.36 -12.15 -4.06
N ARG A 169 6.11 -13.20 -3.27
CA ARG A 169 6.52 -13.31 -1.87
C ARG A 169 7.47 -14.50 -1.67
N PHE A 170 8.32 -14.42 -0.66
CA PHE A 170 9.14 -15.52 -0.17
C PHE A 170 8.23 -16.56 0.50
N ALA A 171 8.76 -17.76 0.76
CA ALA A 171 8.04 -18.80 1.49
C ALA A 171 7.55 -18.34 2.88
N CYS A 172 8.28 -17.42 3.52
CA CYS A 172 7.88 -16.79 4.78
C CYS A 172 6.76 -15.74 4.64
N GLY A 173 6.18 -15.58 3.44
CA GLY A 173 5.11 -14.64 3.16
C GLY A 173 5.53 -13.18 2.96
N ARG A 174 6.82 -12.82 3.15
CA ARG A 174 7.30 -11.44 2.91
C ARG A 174 7.48 -11.15 1.42
N PRO A 175 7.23 -9.93 0.92
CA PRO A 175 7.47 -9.58 -0.48
C PRO A 175 8.95 -9.75 -0.89
N ARG A 176 9.17 -10.24 -2.12
CA ARG A 176 10.47 -10.43 -2.77
C ARG A 176 10.83 -9.18 -3.55
N TYR A 177 11.36 -8.19 -2.85
CA TYR A 177 11.61 -6.87 -3.43
C TYR A 177 12.81 -6.90 -4.37
N ARG A 178 12.72 -6.17 -5.48
CA ARG A 178 13.87 -5.81 -6.32
C ARG A 178 13.99 -4.30 -6.33
N LYS A 179 15.22 -3.80 -6.27
CA LYS A 179 15.48 -2.35 -6.41
C LYS A 179 15.13 -1.94 -7.84
N VAL A 180 14.31 -0.91 -7.99
CA VAL A 180 13.91 -0.39 -9.31
C VAL A 180 14.25 1.09 -9.48
N ALA A 181 14.41 1.86 -8.40
CA ALA A 181 14.99 3.20 -8.47
C ALA A 181 16.48 3.09 -8.81
N ASP A 182 16.89 3.62 -9.96
CA ASP A 182 18.30 3.72 -10.34
C ASP A 182 19.02 4.76 -9.48
N GLU A 183 18.33 5.85 -9.17
CA GLU A 183 18.83 6.98 -8.39
C GLU A 183 18.90 6.72 -6.89
N VAL A 184 18.50 5.54 -6.42
CA VAL A 184 18.55 5.18 -5.00
C VAL A 184 19.64 4.14 -4.76
N GLN A 185 20.57 4.47 -3.87
CA GLN A 185 21.50 3.53 -3.28
C GLN A 185 20.89 2.97 -1.98
N ALA A 186 21.14 1.69 -1.72
CA ALA A 186 20.61 0.98 -0.57
C ALA A 186 21.72 0.19 0.12
N GLU A 187 21.83 0.37 1.43
CA GLU A 187 22.85 -0.26 2.26
C GLU A 187 22.21 -0.86 3.51
N VAL A 188 22.78 -1.95 3.99
CA VAL A 188 22.35 -2.60 5.24
C VAL A 188 23.45 -2.42 6.26
N SER A 189 23.12 -1.81 7.40
CA SER A 189 24.04 -1.68 8.53
C SER A 189 24.41 -3.06 9.06
N THR A 190 25.72 -3.30 9.18
CA THR A 190 26.27 -4.58 9.68
C THR A 190 26.03 -4.80 11.17
N LYS A 191 25.64 -3.77 11.92
CA LYS A 191 25.43 -3.85 13.38
C LYS A 191 24.03 -4.31 13.75
N ASP A 192 23.02 -3.86 13.02
CA ASP A 192 21.60 -3.98 13.39
C ASP A 192 20.69 -4.36 12.21
N ASN A 193 21.27 -4.69 11.05
CA ASN A 193 20.57 -5.01 9.79
C ASN A 193 19.64 -3.90 9.30
N ARG A 194 19.83 -2.67 9.78
CA ARG A 194 18.98 -1.54 9.44
C ARG A 194 19.23 -1.08 8.01
N LEU A 195 18.15 -0.87 7.26
CA LEU A 195 18.22 -0.37 5.89
C LEU A 195 18.50 1.14 5.91
N THR A 196 19.50 1.55 5.14
CA THR A 196 19.80 2.95 4.84
C THR A 196 19.58 3.18 3.35
N LEU A 197 18.89 4.26 3.01
CA LEU A 197 18.65 4.66 1.63
C LEU A 197 19.25 6.03 1.36
N THR A 198 19.91 6.18 0.22
CA THR A 198 20.50 7.44 -0.23
C THR A 198 19.96 7.77 -1.63
N ASN A 199 19.44 8.98 -1.81
CA ASN A 199 19.11 9.51 -3.12
C ASN A 199 20.37 10.14 -3.73
N CYS A 200 20.87 9.55 -4.82
CA CYS A 200 22.13 9.94 -5.45
C CYS A 200 22.06 11.30 -6.15
N HIS A 201 20.88 11.81 -6.48
CA HIS A 201 20.73 13.11 -7.15
C HIS A 201 20.92 14.29 -6.19
N ASN A 202 20.48 14.15 -4.93
CA ASN A 202 20.53 15.23 -3.95
C ASN A 202 21.38 14.90 -2.70
N GLY A 203 21.96 13.69 -2.64
CA GLY A 203 22.78 13.23 -1.52
C GLY A 203 22.01 12.93 -0.23
N ARG A 204 20.68 13.09 -0.21
CA ARG A 204 19.87 12.89 0.98
C ARG A 204 19.91 11.43 1.39
N THR A 205 20.30 11.19 2.64
CA THR A 205 20.42 9.85 3.23
C THR A 205 19.45 9.71 4.39
N VAL A 206 18.76 8.58 4.46
CA VAL A 206 17.83 8.23 5.54
C VAL A 206 18.16 6.82 6.05
N ALA A 207 18.55 6.75 7.32
CA ALA A 207 18.55 5.49 8.05
C ALA A 207 17.11 5.16 8.45
N THR A 208 16.53 4.15 7.81
CA THR A 208 15.15 3.75 8.05
C THR A 208 15.04 3.02 9.39
N SER A 209 13.85 2.87 9.97
CA SER A 209 13.66 1.93 11.09
C SER A 209 13.42 0.50 10.63
N ASP A 210 13.41 0.25 9.32
CA ASP A 210 13.19 -1.07 8.76
C ASP A 210 14.50 -1.87 8.72
N GLN A 211 14.39 -3.17 8.89
CA GLN A 211 15.49 -4.11 8.69
C GLN A 211 15.43 -4.66 7.27
N ALA A 212 16.59 -4.95 6.68
CA ALA A 212 16.67 -5.58 5.38
C ALA A 212 17.78 -6.61 5.32
N ARG A 213 17.60 -7.60 4.45
CA ARG A 213 18.65 -8.52 4.04
C ARG A 213 18.54 -8.82 2.56
N LEU A 214 19.69 -9.05 1.93
CA LEU A 214 19.76 -9.51 0.56
C LEU A 214 19.69 -11.05 0.53
N VAL A 215 18.83 -11.59 -0.33
CA VAL A 215 18.67 -13.04 -0.57
C VAL A 215 18.81 -13.25 -2.08
N GLY A 216 20.03 -13.57 -2.52
CA GLY A 216 20.37 -13.55 -3.95
C GLY A 216 20.44 -12.11 -4.48
N ASP A 217 19.63 -11.78 -5.49
CA ASP A 217 19.47 -10.44 -6.06
C ASP A 217 18.21 -9.71 -5.53
N GLU A 218 17.49 -10.32 -4.60
CA GLU A 218 16.25 -9.82 -4.04
C GLU A 218 16.41 -9.36 -2.60
N TRP A 219 15.56 -8.44 -2.19
CA TRP A 219 15.53 -7.84 -0.88
C TRP A 219 14.36 -8.38 -0.08
N GLN A 220 14.65 -8.84 1.14
CA GLN A 220 13.63 -9.06 2.14
C GLN A 220 13.68 -7.89 3.12
N ILE A 221 12.63 -7.06 3.09
CA ILE A 221 12.50 -5.88 3.96
C ILE A 221 11.42 -6.16 5.02
N THR A 222 11.74 -5.91 6.28
CA THR A 222 10.86 -6.10 7.44
C THR A 222 10.71 -4.80 8.20
N SER A 223 9.46 -4.42 8.47
CA SER A 223 9.15 -3.20 9.22
C SER A 223 9.76 -3.24 10.62
N GLY A 224 10.28 -2.09 11.07
CA GLY A 224 10.69 -1.89 12.47
C GLY A 224 9.52 -2.00 13.44
N SER A 225 9.80 -2.30 14.70
CA SER A 225 8.77 -2.44 15.76
C SER A 225 8.05 -1.12 16.07
N ASP A 226 8.69 0.02 15.79
CA ASP A 226 8.12 1.36 15.83
C ASP A 226 7.07 1.62 14.73
N ARG A 227 6.97 0.73 13.73
CA ARG A 227 6.00 0.81 12.63
C ARG A 227 5.01 -0.34 12.63
N LEU A 228 5.46 -1.54 12.95
CA LEU A 228 4.66 -2.75 12.99
C LEU A 228 5.20 -3.70 14.06
N ALA A 229 4.53 -3.68 15.21
CA ALA A 229 4.74 -4.61 16.30
C ALA A 229 4.56 -6.05 15.82
N ALA A 230 5.44 -6.95 16.28
CA ALA A 230 5.34 -8.38 15.96
C ALA A 230 4.00 -8.98 16.39
N LYS A 231 3.45 -8.52 17.53
CA LYS A 231 2.15 -8.97 18.02
C LYS A 231 1.01 -8.57 17.09
N VAL A 232 1.01 -7.33 16.60
CA VAL A 232 0.01 -6.84 15.64
C VAL A 232 0.11 -7.60 14.33
N LEU A 233 1.33 -7.83 13.83
CA LEU A 233 1.52 -8.64 12.63
C LEU A 233 0.98 -10.06 12.80
N ASN A 234 1.31 -10.72 13.91
CA ASN A 234 0.84 -12.08 14.18
C ASN A 234 -0.69 -12.14 14.25
N GLU A 235 -1.32 -11.16 14.90
CA GLU A 235 -2.78 -11.03 14.93
C GLU A 235 -3.35 -10.90 13.51
N LEU A 236 -2.85 -9.95 12.72
CA LEU A 236 -3.30 -9.74 11.34
C LEU A 236 -3.13 -10.97 10.44
N GLU A 237 -2.00 -11.67 10.54
CA GLU A 237 -1.74 -12.87 9.73
C GLU A 237 -2.56 -14.09 10.21
N SER A 238 -3.11 -14.06 11.43
CA SER A 238 -3.98 -15.12 11.96
C SER A 238 -5.42 -15.05 11.43
N TRP A 239 -5.83 -13.90 10.89
CA TRP A 239 -7.20 -13.65 10.43
C TRP A 239 -7.54 -14.47 9.18
N SER A 240 -8.71 -15.10 9.22
CA SER A 240 -9.32 -15.78 8.08
C SER A 240 -9.96 -14.80 7.09
N ASN A 241 -10.47 -15.31 5.97
CA ASN A 241 -11.24 -14.50 5.02
C ASN A 241 -12.50 -13.89 5.67
N ALA A 242 -13.16 -14.61 6.59
CA ALA A 242 -14.34 -14.13 7.28
C ALA A 242 -13.99 -12.99 8.25
N ASP A 243 -12.87 -13.11 8.97
CA ASP A 243 -12.37 -12.05 9.85
C ASP A 243 -12.08 -10.77 9.04
N TRP A 244 -11.43 -10.88 7.88
CA TRP A 244 -11.15 -9.73 7.01
C TRP A 244 -12.39 -9.07 6.40
N GLN A 245 -13.48 -9.82 6.22
CA GLN A 245 -14.77 -9.26 5.80
C GLN A 245 -15.39 -8.41 6.92
N GLN A 246 -15.17 -8.76 8.18
CA GLN A 246 -15.77 -8.04 9.32
C GLN A 246 -14.87 -6.93 9.89
N ARG A 247 -13.55 -7.10 9.82
CA ARG A 247 -12.54 -6.23 10.46
C ARG A 247 -11.84 -5.36 9.44
N THR A 248 -11.47 -4.14 9.85
CA THR A 248 -10.81 -3.17 8.96
C THR A 248 -9.30 -3.40 8.85
N GLY A 249 -8.68 -4.05 9.84
CA GLY A 249 -7.22 -4.12 9.99
C GLY A 249 -6.60 -2.96 10.76
N TYR A 250 -7.41 -2.04 11.28
CA TYR A 250 -6.96 -1.09 12.30
C TYR A 250 -7.02 -1.77 13.66
N LEU A 251 -5.87 -1.75 14.35
CA LEU A 251 -5.70 -2.29 15.69
C LEU A 251 -5.02 -1.24 16.54
N GLN A 252 -5.48 -1.11 17.78
CA GLN A 252 -4.78 -0.35 18.81
C GLN A 252 -4.24 -1.33 19.83
N MET A 253 -2.94 -1.21 20.12
CA MET A 253 -2.34 -1.94 21.22
C MET A 253 -2.28 -1.08 22.48
N ASP A 254 -2.68 -1.66 23.61
CA ASP A 254 -2.56 -1.10 24.96
C ASP A 254 -1.93 -2.17 25.88
N GLY A 255 -0.63 -2.04 26.13
CA GLY A 255 0.18 -3.06 26.77
C GLY A 255 0.12 -4.38 26.00
N THR A 256 -0.58 -5.38 26.54
CA THR A 256 -0.79 -6.68 25.88
C THR A 256 -2.16 -6.82 25.23
N ASN A 257 -3.06 -5.85 25.34
CA ASN A 257 -4.39 -5.96 24.77
C ASN A 257 -4.44 -5.37 23.36
N LEU A 258 -5.09 -6.06 22.43
CA LEU A 258 -5.37 -5.55 21.09
C LEU A 258 -6.85 -5.25 20.97
N THR A 259 -7.17 -3.98 20.68
CA THR A 259 -8.53 -3.57 20.32
C THR A 259 -8.63 -3.48 18.81
N ILE A 260 -9.65 -4.11 18.23
CA ILE A 260 -9.83 -4.25 16.78
C ILE A 260 -11.01 -3.38 16.33
N GLN A 261 -10.84 -2.69 15.21
CA GLN A 261 -11.93 -1.96 14.56
C GLN A 261 -12.72 -2.86 13.60
N LEU A 262 -14.04 -2.88 13.77
CA LEU A 262 -14.98 -3.49 12.83
C LEU A 262 -15.29 -2.54 11.66
N ARG A 263 -15.65 -3.11 10.50
CA ARG A 263 -16.18 -2.34 9.36
C ARG A 263 -17.51 -1.69 9.73
N GLU A 264 -17.86 -0.59 9.05
CA GLU A 264 -19.04 0.24 9.36
C GLU A 264 -20.35 -0.57 9.43
N ASN A 265 -20.52 -1.55 8.54
CA ASN A 265 -21.72 -2.39 8.45
C ASN A 265 -21.59 -3.75 9.15
N ALA A 266 -20.47 -4.02 9.82
CA ALA A 266 -20.29 -5.28 10.52
C ALA A 266 -21.10 -5.29 11.82
N SER A 267 -21.80 -6.41 12.08
CA SER A 267 -22.46 -6.61 13.37
C SER A 267 -21.44 -6.78 14.48
N LYS A 268 -21.70 -6.23 15.66
CA LYS A 268 -20.86 -6.48 16.85
C LYS A 268 -20.79 -7.99 17.07
N THR A 269 -19.58 -8.53 17.14
CA THR A 269 -19.40 -9.93 17.50
C THR A 269 -19.45 -10.09 19.03
N ALA A 270 -19.45 -11.33 19.50
CA ALA A 270 -19.36 -11.64 20.93
C ALA A 270 -17.96 -11.33 21.53
N MET A 271 -16.97 -10.96 20.71
CA MET A 271 -15.61 -10.70 21.18
C MET A 271 -15.52 -9.36 21.92
N LYS A 272 -14.97 -9.38 23.13
CA LYS A 272 -14.87 -8.19 24.00
C LYS A 272 -13.87 -7.14 23.51
N ASN A 273 -12.96 -7.52 22.62
CA ASN A 273 -11.87 -6.66 22.13
C ASN A 273 -12.15 -6.05 20.76
N GLU A 274 -13.39 -6.14 20.27
CA GLU A 274 -13.82 -5.50 19.02
C GLU A 274 -14.69 -4.29 19.32
N LEU A 275 -14.45 -3.21 18.57
CA LEU A 275 -15.26 -1.99 18.62
C LEU A 275 -15.94 -1.77 17.27
N ALA A 276 -17.18 -1.30 17.31
CA ALA A 276 -17.84 -0.80 16.11
C ALA A 276 -17.04 0.35 15.51
N TYR A 277 -17.19 0.56 14.20
CA TYR A 277 -16.37 1.50 13.43
C TYR A 277 -16.28 2.89 14.08
N TYR A 278 -17.42 3.52 14.36
CA TYR A 278 -17.45 4.86 14.97
C TYR A 278 -17.01 4.88 16.44
N ASP A 279 -17.28 3.82 17.20
CA ASP A 279 -16.82 3.69 18.60
C ASP A 279 -15.28 3.66 18.65
N TYR A 280 -14.64 2.93 17.73
CA TYR A 280 -13.19 2.89 17.60
C TYR A 280 -12.62 4.26 17.21
N LEU A 281 -13.21 4.91 16.19
CA LEU A 281 -12.79 6.23 15.71
C LEU A 281 -12.85 7.28 16.82
N ALA A 282 -13.93 7.29 17.60
CA ALA A 282 -14.09 8.23 18.70
C ALA A 282 -13.01 8.04 19.78
N ARG A 283 -12.55 6.80 19.99
CA ARG A 283 -11.59 6.46 21.05
C ARG A 283 -10.13 6.64 20.64
N PHE A 284 -9.76 6.20 19.44
CA PHE A 284 -8.36 6.12 19.01
C PHE A 284 -8.05 7.03 17.82
N GLY A 285 -9.07 7.66 17.22
CA GLY A 285 -8.94 8.32 15.93
C GLY A 285 -8.64 7.33 14.80
N GLY A 286 -8.07 7.85 13.71
CA GLY A 286 -7.59 7.07 12.58
C GLY A 286 -8.72 6.53 11.68
N SER A 287 -8.83 7.05 10.47
CA SER A 287 -9.82 6.60 9.48
C SER A 287 -9.15 5.78 8.37
N PHE A 288 -9.93 5.24 7.42
CA PHE A 288 -9.40 4.66 6.17
C PHE A 288 -8.48 5.62 5.38
N PHE A 289 -8.50 6.92 5.72
CA PHE A 289 -7.64 7.95 5.14
C PHE A 289 -6.26 8.07 5.82
N CYS A 290 -6.08 7.42 6.98
CA CYS A 290 -4.86 7.48 7.78
C CYS A 290 -4.08 6.16 7.70
N LYS A 291 -2.75 6.23 7.84
CA LYS A 291 -1.97 5.00 8.09
C LYS A 291 -2.34 4.43 9.47
N PRO A 292 -2.36 3.10 9.60
CA PRO A 292 -2.58 2.48 10.90
C PRO A 292 -1.36 2.70 11.81
N THR A 293 -1.61 2.89 13.10
CA THR A 293 -0.59 2.90 14.14
C THR A 293 -0.43 1.48 14.67
N TRP A 294 0.36 0.66 14.00
CA TRP A 294 0.60 -0.73 14.39
C TRP A 294 1.80 -0.91 15.32
N SER A 295 2.31 0.17 15.91
CA SER A 295 3.48 0.15 16.79
C SER A 295 3.12 -0.26 18.21
N ASP A 296 4.15 -0.63 18.98
CA ASP A 296 4.03 -0.72 20.43
C ASP A 296 3.81 0.68 20.99
N ALA A 297 2.56 1.00 21.36
CA ALA A 297 2.20 2.26 22.00
C ALA A 297 2.78 2.30 23.43
N ALA A 298 4.10 2.48 23.52
CA ALA A 298 4.83 2.88 24.72
C ALA A 298 5.77 4.07 24.42
N ALA A 299 5.68 4.69 23.24
CA ALA A 299 6.57 5.76 22.81
C ALA A 299 5.81 6.97 22.28
N SER A 300 5.17 7.69 23.20
CA SER A 300 5.07 9.17 23.20
C SER A 300 4.55 9.64 24.55
#